data_AF-G1KD20-F1
#
_entry.id   AF-G1KD20-F1
#
_cell.length_a   1.000
_cell.length_b   1.000
_cell.length_c   1.000
_cell.angle_alpha   90.00
_cell.angle_beta   90.00
_cell.angle_gamma   90.00
#
_symmetry.space_group_name_H-M   'P 1'
#
loop_
_entity.id
_entity.type
_entity.pdbx_description
1 polymer ?
#
loop_
_entity_poly.entity_id
_entity_poly.type
_entity_poly.pdbx_seq_one_letter_code
_entity_poly.pdbx_strand_id
1 'polypeptide(L)'
;MAGKNNPWSYDEGLQQILMSEWSLSFTSLYNLLRAKLCPYFYVCTYQFTVLFRAAGLGGSDVITALISPTTRGLREAMKSEGIEFYMPFQEIRKGKSNASSSHLESGFANDSEGTGKDAENEEEQQLGCDNDEDDDDDDEGFLWLEEMGVQDKIKKPNNISIQLNKERHEVQLDHKPESVVLVKGTNTFTLLNFLMNCKSLVASAGPQAGLPPTLLSPVAFRGATMQMLKARSISIKAQVNSHYKDAFSLEIVGPIMPHSLHSLCMLLQSAQNGSFSAVCYSHEPTAVFNVGISNDKNIKESPGKDLCNCGIHPNTLSQLALSPMLGKSSIRTLEVSDYTYTWKV
;
A
#
# COMPACT_ATOMS: atom_id res chain seq x y z
N MET A 1 -8.56 22.51 -33.57
CA MET A 1 -7.45 23.48 -33.56
C MET A 1 -6.25 22.82 -32.89
N ALA A 2 -5.05 22.99 -33.46
CA ALA A 2 -3.75 22.55 -32.91
C ALA A 2 -3.73 21.17 -32.23
N GLY A 3 -3.52 20.11 -33.01
CA GLY A 3 -2.94 18.88 -32.46
C GLY A 3 -1.58 19.22 -31.87
N LYS A 4 -1.43 19.08 -30.55
CA LYS A 4 -0.14 19.26 -29.89
C LYS A 4 0.75 18.08 -30.30
N ASN A 5 1.55 18.28 -31.34
CA ASN A 5 2.66 17.38 -31.63
C ASN A 5 3.55 17.36 -30.39
N ASN A 6 3.60 16.23 -29.70
CA ASN A 6 4.55 16.00 -28.61
C ASN A 6 5.89 15.66 -29.28
N PRO A 7 6.87 16.58 -29.37
CA PRO A 7 8.11 16.32 -30.13
C PRO A 7 8.88 15.12 -29.56
N TRP A 8 8.77 14.89 -28.26
CA TRP A 8 9.42 13.78 -27.56
C TRP A 8 8.80 12.41 -27.86
N SER A 9 7.55 12.29 -28.32
CA SER A 9 6.92 10.96 -28.50
C SER A 9 7.36 10.23 -29.76
N TYR A 10 8.07 10.90 -30.68
CA TYR A 10 8.53 10.35 -31.95
C TYR A 10 10.07 10.37 -32.12
N ASP A 11 10.80 11.03 -31.22
CA ASP A 11 12.25 11.12 -31.25
C ASP A 11 12.84 10.07 -30.28
N GLU A 12 13.22 8.91 -30.82
CA GLU A 12 13.85 7.83 -30.05
C GLU A 12 15.16 8.29 -29.40
N GLY A 13 15.94 9.16 -30.04
CA GLY A 13 17.19 9.68 -29.49
C GLY A 13 16.96 10.52 -28.25
N LEU A 14 15.98 11.43 -28.29
CA LEU A 14 15.57 12.21 -27.13
C LEU A 14 15.01 11.31 -26.01
N GLN A 15 14.21 10.29 -26.34
CA GLN A 15 13.68 9.33 -25.35
C GLN A 15 14.81 8.59 -24.62
N GLN A 16 15.85 8.13 -25.32
CA GLN A 16 17.01 7.49 -24.70
C GLN A 16 17.78 8.45 -23.77
N ILE A 17 17.94 9.72 -24.16
CA ILE A 17 18.57 10.74 -23.30
C ILE A 17 17.74 10.99 -22.04
N LEU A 18 16.42 11.12 -22.17
CA LEU A 18 15.51 11.31 -21.03
C LEU A 18 15.53 10.11 -20.07
N MET A 19 15.51 8.88 -20.59
CA MET A 19 15.62 7.66 -19.79
C MET A 19 16.99 7.53 -19.10
N SER A 20 18.07 7.97 -19.75
CA SER A 20 19.42 7.97 -19.16
C SER A 20 19.51 8.94 -17.97
N GLU A 21 19.13 10.21 -18.14
CA GLU A 21 19.15 11.18 -17.03
C GLU A 21 18.15 10.81 -15.92
N TRP A 22 16.99 10.23 -16.26
CA TRP A 22 16.08 9.68 -15.26
C TRP A 22 16.71 8.54 -14.46
N SER A 23 17.42 7.61 -15.10
CA SER A 23 18.10 6.48 -14.42
C SER A 23 19.19 6.97 -13.47
N LEU A 24 19.93 8.03 -13.85
CA LEU A 24 20.91 8.70 -12.98
C LEU A 24 20.23 9.40 -11.79
N SER A 25 19.07 10.01 -12.01
CA SER A 25 18.26 10.67 -10.98
C SER A 25 17.65 9.67 -9.98
N PHE A 26 17.14 8.54 -10.48
CA PHE A 26 16.58 7.44 -9.68
C PHE A 26 17.66 6.73 -8.86
N THR A 27 18.83 6.48 -9.46
CA THR A 27 20.01 5.96 -8.74
C THR A 27 20.48 6.94 -7.65
N SER A 28 20.47 8.25 -7.93
CA SER A 28 20.77 9.28 -6.94
C SER A 28 19.80 9.22 -5.75
N LEU A 29 18.49 9.08 -6.00
CA LEU A 29 17.48 8.96 -4.94
C LEU A 29 17.65 7.69 -4.11
N TYR A 30 17.91 6.56 -4.74
CA TYR A 30 18.13 5.30 -4.03
C TYR A 30 19.40 5.34 -3.16
N ASN A 31 20.45 6.02 -3.61
CA ASN A 31 21.65 6.24 -2.79
C ASN A 31 21.38 7.18 -1.60
N LEU A 32 20.58 8.24 -1.76
CA LEU A 32 20.14 9.10 -0.65
C LEU A 32 19.27 8.32 0.36
N LEU A 33 18.40 7.43 -0.12
CA LEU A 33 17.58 6.53 0.70
C LEU A 33 18.45 5.58 1.53
N ARG A 34 19.46 4.95 0.90
CA ARG A 34 20.45 4.09 1.58
C ARG A 34 21.30 4.84 2.59
N ALA A 35 21.65 6.09 2.29
CA ALA A 35 22.41 6.97 3.20
C ALA A 35 21.54 7.56 4.33
N LYS A 36 20.24 7.24 4.42
CA LYS A 36 19.28 7.84 5.36
C LYS A 36 19.18 9.37 5.25
N LEU A 37 19.52 9.92 4.09
CA LEU A 37 19.39 11.34 3.72
C LEU A 37 18.08 11.63 2.98
N CYS A 38 17.40 10.60 2.49
CA CYS A 38 16.01 10.66 2.02
C CYS A 38 15.20 9.65 2.84
N PRO A 39 14.09 10.02 3.50
CA PRO A 39 13.29 9.08 4.29
C PRO A 39 12.38 8.23 3.41
N TYR A 40 11.84 8.80 2.33
CA TYR A 40 11.02 8.10 1.35
C TYR A 40 11.01 8.85 0.02
N PHE A 41 10.76 8.15 -1.08
CA PHE A 41 10.44 8.79 -2.36
C PHE A 41 9.46 7.93 -3.17
N TYR A 42 8.82 8.53 -4.17
CA TYR A 42 7.86 7.88 -5.05
C TYR A 42 8.35 7.86 -6.50
N VAL A 43 8.04 6.77 -7.21
CA VAL A 43 8.14 6.64 -8.66
C VAL A 43 6.72 6.52 -9.20
N CYS A 44 6.24 7.55 -9.89
CA CYS A 44 4.88 7.61 -10.43
C CYS A 44 4.91 7.31 -11.93
N THR A 45 4.55 6.07 -12.31
CA THR A 45 4.38 5.66 -13.71
C THR A 45 2.94 5.89 -14.17
N TYR A 46 2.66 5.61 -15.45
CA TYR A 46 1.31 5.70 -16.01
C TYR A 46 0.39 4.53 -15.61
N GLN A 47 0.92 3.45 -15.05
CA GLN A 47 0.16 2.26 -14.62
C GLN A 47 0.19 2.01 -13.11
N PHE A 48 1.29 2.38 -12.45
CA PHE A 48 1.54 2.07 -11.05
C PHE A 48 2.41 3.12 -10.37
N THR A 49 2.31 3.19 -9.05
CA THR A 49 3.21 3.97 -8.20
C THR A 49 4.07 3.05 -7.37
N VAL A 50 5.35 3.39 -7.22
CA VAL A 50 6.26 2.74 -6.26
C VAL A 50 6.58 3.72 -5.14
N LEU A 51 6.42 3.31 -3.89
CA LEU A 51 6.87 4.02 -2.70
C LEU A 51 8.09 3.31 -2.10
N PHE A 52 9.27 3.93 -2.21
CA PHE A 52 10.48 3.50 -1.50
C PHE A 52 10.55 4.20 -0.14
N ARG A 53 10.88 3.45 0.92
CA ARG A 53 11.08 3.94 2.30
C ARG A 53 12.45 3.51 2.82
N ALA A 54 13.12 4.41 3.53
CA ALA A 54 14.40 4.13 4.18
C ALA A 54 14.21 3.18 5.37
N ALA A 55 15.32 2.53 5.76
CA ALA A 55 15.45 1.82 7.02
C ALA A 55 15.05 2.73 8.20
N GLY A 56 14.14 2.27 9.04
CA GLY A 56 13.57 3.01 10.17
C GLY A 56 12.25 3.74 9.88
N LEU A 57 11.68 3.65 8.66
CA LEU A 57 10.34 4.17 8.36
C LEU A 57 9.25 3.10 8.37
N GLY A 58 8.02 3.51 8.71
CA GLY A 58 6.83 2.68 8.58
C GLY A 58 6.85 1.36 9.37
N GLY A 59 7.58 1.30 10.49
CA GLY A 59 7.76 0.09 11.28
C GLY A 59 8.66 -0.99 10.66
N SER A 60 9.61 -0.60 9.79
CA SER A 60 10.61 -1.50 9.18
C SER A 60 12.03 -1.07 9.53
N ASP A 61 12.87 -2.04 9.91
CA ASP A 61 14.31 -1.87 10.12
C ASP A 61 15.10 -1.83 8.81
N VAL A 62 14.63 -2.55 7.78
CA VAL A 62 15.19 -2.56 6.42
C VAL A 62 14.49 -1.57 5.48
N ILE A 63 15.17 -1.21 4.38
CA ILE A 63 14.57 -0.49 3.25
C ILE A 63 13.39 -1.31 2.68
N THR A 64 12.30 -0.64 2.34
CA THR A 64 11.11 -1.28 1.74
C THR A 64 10.65 -0.55 0.50
N ALA A 65 10.13 -1.27 -0.48
CA ALA A 65 9.43 -0.71 -1.63
C ALA A 65 8.03 -1.31 -1.75
N LEU A 66 7.01 -0.46 -1.86
CA LEU A 66 5.62 -0.84 -2.11
C LEU A 66 5.22 -0.45 -3.52
N ILE A 67 4.60 -1.36 -4.29
CA ILE A 67 4.15 -1.13 -5.67
C ILE A 67 2.63 -1.29 -5.71
N SER A 68 1.90 -0.28 -6.22
CA SER A 68 0.43 -0.36 -6.38
C SER A 68 -0.09 0.49 -7.56
N PRO A 69 -1.09 0.01 -8.31
CA PRO A 69 -1.50 -1.40 -8.39
C PRO A 69 -0.42 -2.25 -9.10
N THR A 70 -0.57 -3.57 -9.10
CA THR A 70 0.25 -4.46 -9.94
C THR A 70 -0.62 -5.30 -10.89
N THR A 71 0.04 -5.95 -11.85
CA THR A 71 -0.57 -6.93 -12.75
C THR A 71 0.15 -8.26 -12.61
N ARG A 72 -0.49 -9.37 -13.02
CA ARG A 72 0.12 -10.70 -13.00
C ARG A 72 1.42 -10.73 -13.81
N GLY A 73 1.43 -10.09 -14.98
CA GLY A 73 2.64 -9.96 -15.81
C GLY A 73 3.77 -9.18 -15.14
N LEU A 74 3.47 -8.10 -14.40
CA LEU A 74 4.48 -7.38 -13.61
C LEU A 74 5.03 -8.26 -12.46
N ARG A 75 4.14 -8.98 -11.77
CA ARG A 75 4.50 -9.90 -10.68
C ARG A 75 5.31 -11.11 -11.17
N GLU A 76 5.01 -11.64 -12.35
CA GLU A 76 5.78 -12.70 -13.01
C GLU A 76 7.17 -12.19 -13.45
N ALA A 77 7.24 -11.02 -14.09
CA ALA A 77 8.51 -10.41 -14.50
C ALA A 77 9.43 -10.10 -13.31
N MET A 78 8.87 -9.64 -12.18
CA MET A 78 9.63 -9.47 -10.94
C MET A 78 10.18 -10.81 -10.42
N LYS A 79 9.39 -11.89 -10.45
CA LYS A 79 9.85 -13.23 -10.04
C LYS A 79 10.94 -13.79 -10.97
N SER A 80 10.86 -13.59 -12.29
CA SER A 80 11.89 -14.05 -13.23
C SER A 80 13.23 -13.34 -13.04
N GLU A 81 13.22 -12.09 -12.56
CA GLU A 81 14.41 -11.31 -12.21
C GLU A 81 14.88 -11.57 -10.76
N GLY A 82 14.34 -12.58 -10.09
CA GLY A 82 14.73 -12.98 -8.73
C GLY A 82 14.27 -12.02 -7.62
N ILE A 83 13.29 -11.14 -7.88
CA ILE A 83 12.76 -10.21 -6.88
C ILE A 83 11.72 -10.93 -6.03
N GLU A 84 12.10 -11.33 -4.81
CA GLU A 84 11.13 -11.84 -3.83
C GLU A 84 10.27 -10.70 -3.27
N PHE A 85 8.98 -10.98 -3.11
CA PHE A 85 8.02 -10.01 -2.62
C PHE A 85 6.85 -10.67 -1.87
N TYR A 86 6.16 -9.87 -1.07
CA TYR A 86 4.97 -10.23 -0.31
C TYR A 86 3.75 -9.44 -0.81
N MET A 87 2.54 -10.02 -0.72
CA MET A 87 1.27 -9.33 -1.02
C MET A 87 0.46 -9.19 0.27
N PRO A 88 0.44 -8.00 0.90
CA PRO A 88 -0.22 -7.75 2.19
C PRO A 88 -1.69 -8.14 2.32
N PHE A 89 -2.46 -8.06 1.24
CA PHE A 89 -3.90 -8.38 1.25
C PHE A 89 -4.22 -9.77 0.69
N GLN A 90 -3.22 -10.59 0.36
CA GLN A 90 -3.46 -11.97 -0.02
C GLN A 90 -3.39 -12.85 1.22
N GLU A 91 -4.46 -13.60 1.48
CA GLU A 91 -4.49 -14.55 2.59
C GLU A 91 -3.40 -15.61 2.43
N ILE A 92 -2.47 -15.64 3.38
CA ILE A 92 -1.61 -16.80 3.56
C ILE A 92 -2.48 -17.89 4.18
N ARG A 93 -3.09 -18.73 3.33
CA ARG A 93 -3.61 -20.04 3.75
C ARG A 93 -2.46 -20.79 4.42
N LYS A 94 -2.40 -20.76 5.75
CA LYS A 94 -1.39 -21.46 6.56
C LYS A 94 -1.60 -22.96 6.38
N GLY A 95 -0.95 -23.53 5.37
CA GLY A 95 -0.93 -24.97 5.16
C GLY A 95 -0.40 -25.64 6.43
N LYS A 96 -1.26 -26.43 7.09
CA LYS A 96 -0.84 -27.35 8.15
C LYS A 96 0.12 -28.36 7.51
N SER A 97 1.42 -28.11 7.62
CA SER A 97 2.44 -29.05 7.21
C SER A 97 2.42 -30.24 8.17
N ASN A 98 1.75 -31.32 7.77
CA ASN A 98 1.75 -32.58 8.50
C ASN A 98 3.18 -33.13 8.58
N ALA A 99 3.78 -33.09 9.77
CA ALA A 99 4.88 -33.97 10.10
C ALA A 99 4.29 -35.32 10.52
N SER A 100 4.51 -36.35 9.71
CA SER A 100 3.98 -37.70 9.90
C SER A 100 5.09 -38.70 10.27
N SER A 101 4.67 -39.88 10.76
CA SER A 101 5.47 -40.97 11.36
C SER A 101 6.00 -40.64 12.78
N SER A 102 6.01 -41.58 13.74
CA SER A 102 5.97 -43.04 13.60
C SER A 102 4.76 -43.74 14.26
N HIS A 103 4.21 -44.72 13.56
CA HIS A 103 3.30 -45.75 14.06
C HIS A 103 4.09 -46.92 14.64
N LEU A 104 3.69 -47.47 15.79
CA LEU A 104 3.62 -48.93 16.09
C LEU A 104 2.98 -49.14 17.48
N GLU A 105 2.36 -50.31 17.67
CA GLU A 105 1.40 -50.59 18.75
C GLU A 105 2.02 -51.27 19.99
N SER A 106 1.41 -51.08 21.17
CA SER A 106 0.77 -52.13 21.99
C SER A 106 0.78 -51.87 23.51
N GLY A 107 -0.31 -52.28 24.19
CA GLY A 107 -0.22 -52.81 25.57
C GLY A 107 -0.73 -51.98 26.77
N PHE A 108 -1.93 -52.37 27.25
CA PHE A 108 -2.37 -52.42 28.67
C PHE A 108 -2.68 -51.14 29.49
N ALA A 109 -4.00 -50.89 29.57
CA ALA A 109 -4.86 -50.57 30.74
C ALA A 109 -4.27 -50.21 32.13
N ASN A 110 -4.83 -49.15 32.76
CA ASN A 110 -5.78 -49.28 33.90
C ASN A 110 -6.33 -47.93 34.45
N ASP A 111 -7.67 -47.88 34.60
CA ASP A 111 -8.54 -47.36 35.70
C ASP A 111 -8.52 -45.94 36.33
N SER A 112 -9.71 -45.63 36.89
CA SER A 112 -10.16 -44.52 37.77
C SER A 112 -10.27 -43.12 37.14
N GLU A 113 -11.44 -42.50 36.91
CA GLU A 113 -12.65 -42.17 37.74
C GLU A 113 -12.56 -40.79 38.45
N GLY A 114 -13.62 -39.96 38.30
CA GLY A 114 -13.84 -38.77 39.15
C GLY A 114 -14.56 -37.56 38.53
N THR A 115 -15.90 -37.59 38.46
CA THR A 115 -16.92 -36.50 38.71
C THR A 115 -16.53 -35.01 38.64
N GLY A 116 -17.34 -34.05 38.15
CA GLY A 116 -18.74 -33.99 37.64
C GLY A 116 -19.00 -32.58 37.00
N LYS A 117 -19.99 -32.38 36.10
CA LYS A 117 -21.31 -31.73 36.34
C LYS A 117 -21.25 -30.46 37.23
N ASP A 118 -21.85 -29.31 36.89
CA ASP A 118 -23.21 -29.09 36.35
C ASP A 118 -23.31 -28.08 35.18
N ALA A 119 -24.53 -27.87 34.68
CA ALA A 119 -24.91 -26.96 33.60
C ALA A 119 -26.04 -26.02 34.02
N GLU A 120 -26.17 -24.86 33.38
CA GLU A 120 -27.44 -24.12 33.31
C GLU A 120 -27.47 -23.24 32.04
N ASN A 121 -28.59 -23.27 31.32
CA ASN A 121 -28.87 -22.51 30.10
C ASN A 121 -29.63 -21.23 30.45
N GLU A 122 -29.35 -20.13 29.74
CA GLU A 122 -30.37 -19.13 29.41
C GLU A 122 -30.21 -18.72 27.93
N GLU A 123 -31.27 -18.92 27.14
CA GLU A 123 -31.40 -18.47 25.75
C GLU A 123 -32.45 -17.37 25.66
N GLU A 124 -32.18 -16.32 24.86
CA GLU A 124 -33.09 -15.56 23.99
C GLU A 124 -32.23 -14.40 23.40
N GLN A 125 -31.81 -14.45 22.13
CA GLN A 125 -32.55 -13.99 20.92
C GLN A 125 -33.09 -12.54 21.07
N GLN A 126 -32.93 -11.58 20.16
CA GLN A 126 -32.31 -11.44 18.83
C GLN A 126 -32.05 -9.89 18.64
N LEU A 127 -31.50 -9.29 17.57
CA LEU A 127 -31.15 -9.63 16.18
C LEU A 127 -30.09 -8.58 15.69
N GLY A 128 -29.63 -8.63 14.43
CA GLY A 128 -29.13 -7.44 13.72
C GLY A 128 -27.65 -7.39 13.36
N CYS A 129 -27.12 -8.42 12.71
CA CYS A 129 -25.84 -8.36 11.98
C CYS A 129 -26.08 -8.58 10.49
N ASP A 130 -25.67 -7.61 9.66
CA ASP A 130 -25.67 -7.77 8.20
C ASP A 130 -24.54 -8.73 7.81
N ASN A 131 -24.90 -9.95 7.42
CA ASN A 131 -24.02 -10.86 6.70
C ASN A 131 -24.02 -10.45 5.22
N ASP A 132 -22.87 -10.03 4.70
CA ASP A 132 -22.59 -10.21 3.26
C ASP A 132 -22.10 -11.66 3.08
N GLU A 133 -23.07 -12.56 2.90
CA GLU A 133 -22.87 -13.94 2.43
C GLU A 133 -22.55 -13.90 0.93
N ASP A 134 -21.26 -14.01 0.57
CA ASP A 134 -20.86 -14.49 -0.76
C ASP A 134 -20.78 -16.03 -0.68
N ASP A 135 -21.82 -16.70 -1.19
CA ASP A 135 -21.90 -18.15 -1.32
C ASP A 135 -20.77 -18.71 -2.21
N ASP A 136 -20.03 -19.69 -1.71
CA ASP A 136 -19.25 -20.64 -2.51
C ASP A 136 -19.73 -22.07 -2.17
N ASP A 137 -21.03 -22.32 -2.39
CA ASP A 137 -21.70 -23.63 -2.29
C ASP A 137 -21.30 -24.55 -3.48
N ASP A 138 -20.00 -24.83 -3.59
CA ASP A 138 -19.43 -25.73 -4.60
C ASP A 138 -19.73 -27.21 -4.32
N ASP A 139 -20.30 -27.57 -3.15
CA ASP A 139 -20.76 -28.93 -2.82
C ASP A 139 -22.20 -29.20 -3.33
N GLU A 140 -23.07 -28.19 -3.50
CA GLU A 140 -24.44 -28.35 -4.02
C GLU A 140 -24.47 -28.54 -5.56
N GLY A 141 -23.48 -27.98 -6.26
CA GLY A 141 -23.34 -28.08 -7.73
C GLY A 141 -23.19 -29.52 -8.29
N PHE A 142 -22.98 -30.52 -7.43
CA PHE A 142 -22.80 -31.94 -7.81
C PHE A 142 -24.03 -32.83 -7.59
N LEU A 143 -25.09 -32.36 -6.92
CA LEU A 143 -26.25 -33.20 -6.58
C LEU A 143 -27.03 -33.70 -7.81
N TRP A 144 -27.16 -32.88 -8.86
CA TRP A 144 -27.83 -33.30 -10.10
C TRP A 144 -27.06 -34.38 -10.89
N LEU A 145 -25.74 -34.48 -10.71
CA LEU A 145 -24.91 -35.54 -11.32
C LEU A 145 -25.17 -36.91 -10.68
N GLU A 146 -25.57 -36.90 -9.41
CA GLU A 146 -26.00 -38.08 -8.66
C GLU A 146 -27.38 -38.54 -9.11
N GLU A 147 -28.33 -37.60 -9.26
CA GLU A 147 -29.68 -37.88 -9.79
C GLU A 147 -29.68 -38.36 -11.26
N MET A 148 -28.72 -37.91 -12.08
CA MET A 148 -28.52 -38.37 -13.46
C MET A 148 -27.61 -39.61 -13.61
N GLY A 149 -27.06 -40.15 -12.51
CA GLY A 149 -26.27 -41.39 -12.53
C GLY A 149 -24.92 -41.31 -13.25
N VAL A 150 -24.29 -40.13 -13.33
CA VAL A 150 -23.06 -39.89 -14.14
C VAL A 150 -21.77 -39.94 -13.28
N GLN A 151 -21.80 -40.62 -12.14
CA GLN A 151 -20.69 -40.66 -11.18
C GLN A 151 -19.41 -41.34 -11.74
N ASP A 152 -19.54 -42.40 -12.53
CA ASP A 152 -18.40 -43.27 -12.92
C ASP A 152 -17.44 -42.72 -13.99
N LYS A 153 -17.64 -41.49 -14.49
CA LYS A 153 -16.79 -40.95 -15.59
C LYS A 153 -16.18 -39.56 -15.37
N ILE A 154 -16.52 -38.86 -14.30
CA ILE A 154 -15.91 -37.55 -14.00
C ILE A 154 -14.78 -37.77 -13.00
N LYS A 155 -13.54 -37.79 -13.51
CA LYS A 155 -12.35 -37.71 -12.64
C LYS A 155 -12.45 -36.42 -11.82
N LYS A 156 -12.24 -36.55 -10.50
CA LYS A 156 -12.11 -35.42 -9.57
C LYS A 156 -11.21 -34.34 -10.16
N PRO A 157 -11.50 -33.03 -9.92
CA PRO A 157 -10.82 -31.94 -10.62
C PRO A 157 -9.29 -32.06 -10.55
N ASN A 158 -8.66 -32.28 -11.72
CA ASN A 158 -7.21 -32.41 -11.82
C ASN A 158 -6.51 -31.11 -11.39
N ASN A 159 -5.22 -31.17 -11.04
CA ASN A 159 -4.35 -30.02 -10.72
C ASN A 159 -4.57 -28.78 -11.63
N ILE A 160 -4.91 -29.00 -12.90
CA ILE A 160 -5.28 -27.97 -13.88
C ILE A 160 -6.42 -27.04 -13.41
N SER A 161 -7.49 -27.56 -12.79
CA SER A 161 -8.60 -26.70 -12.31
C SER A 161 -8.20 -25.88 -11.08
N ILE A 162 -7.40 -26.46 -10.19
CA ILE A 162 -6.84 -25.78 -9.01
C ILE A 162 -5.89 -24.67 -9.45
N GLN A 163 -5.06 -24.95 -10.48
CA GLN A 163 -4.20 -23.96 -11.12
C GLN A 163 -5.03 -22.87 -11.81
N LEU A 164 -6.07 -23.20 -12.58
CA LEU A 164 -6.96 -22.24 -13.23
C LEU A 164 -7.70 -21.36 -12.21
N ASN A 165 -8.18 -21.91 -11.09
CA ASN A 165 -8.84 -21.13 -10.04
C ASN A 165 -7.85 -20.22 -9.29
N LYS A 166 -6.60 -20.66 -9.10
CA LYS A 166 -5.52 -19.82 -8.58
C LYS A 166 -5.13 -18.71 -9.55
N GLU A 167 -4.99 -19.02 -10.85
CA GLU A 167 -4.73 -18.03 -11.90
C GLU A 167 -5.90 -17.03 -12.02
N ARG A 168 -7.15 -17.48 -11.91
CA ARG A 168 -8.35 -16.63 -11.89
C ARG A 168 -8.35 -15.70 -10.67
N HIS A 169 -7.96 -16.18 -9.49
CA HIS A 169 -7.79 -15.32 -8.30
C HIS A 169 -6.64 -14.32 -8.44
N GLU A 170 -5.48 -14.74 -8.96
CA GLU A 170 -4.34 -13.83 -9.17
C GLU A 170 -4.66 -12.76 -10.23
N VAL A 171 -5.46 -13.06 -11.27
CA VAL A 171 -5.91 -12.07 -12.26
C VAL A 171 -7.02 -11.16 -11.72
N GLN A 172 -7.90 -11.64 -10.84
CA GLN A 172 -8.98 -10.82 -10.25
C GLN A 172 -8.52 -9.66 -9.36
N LEU A 173 -7.26 -9.70 -8.90
CA LEU A 173 -6.64 -8.61 -8.14
C LEU A 173 -5.99 -7.56 -9.05
N ASP A 174 -5.74 -7.86 -10.32
CA ASP A 174 -4.98 -6.97 -11.20
C ASP A 174 -5.65 -5.60 -11.37
N HIS A 175 -4.83 -4.55 -11.38
CA HIS A 175 -5.24 -3.14 -11.40
C HIS A 175 -6.01 -2.66 -10.14
N LYS A 176 -6.40 -3.53 -9.21
CA LYS A 176 -7.00 -3.13 -7.92
C LYS A 176 -5.90 -2.75 -6.91
N PRO A 177 -6.15 -1.82 -5.98
CA PRO A 177 -5.19 -1.48 -4.91
C PRO A 177 -4.77 -2.71 -4.06
N GLU A 178 -5.63 -3.71 -3.94
CA GLU A 178 -5.37 -5.00 -3.28
C GLU A 178 -4.14 -5.74 -3.82
N SER A 179 -3.80 -5.54 -5.09
CA SER A 179 -2.60 -6.12 -5.72
C SER A 179 -1.28 -5.46 -5.28
N VAL A 180 -1.28 -4.70 -4.18
CA VAL A 180 -0.08 -4.08 -3.63
C VAL A 180 0.99 -5.13 -3.33
N VAL A 181 2.21 -4.84 -3.76
CA VAL A 181 3.38 -5.72 -3.60
C VAL A 181 4.41 -5.03 -2.72
N LEU A 182 4.90 -5.73 -1.69
CA LEU A 182 5.93 -5.29 -0.75
C LEU A 182 7.24 -6.04 -0.99
N VAL A 183 8.28 -5.30 -1.38
CA VAL A 183 9.66 -5.77 -1.50
C VAL A 183 10.47 -5.23 -0.30
N LYS A 184 11.30 -6.06 0.32
CA LYS A 184 12.11 -5.71 1.50
C LYS A 184 13.61 -5.93 1.26
N GLY A 185 14.44 -5.17 1.99
CA GLY A 185 15.88 -5.41 2.10
C GLY A 185 16.63 -5.31 0.77
N THR A 186 17.55 -6.23 0.52
CA THR A 186 18.41 -6.28 -0.68
C THR A 186 17.63 -6.33 -1.99
N ASN A 187 16.46 -6.97 -2.00
CA ASN A 187 15.60 -7.10 -3.18
C ASN A 187 15.10 -5.74 -3.69
N THR A 188 15.15 -4.68 -2.87
CA THR A 188 14.82 -3.30 -3.31
C THR A 188 15.88 -2.72 -4.27
N PHE A 189 17.13 -3.20 -4.24
CA PHE A 189 18.15 -2.86 -5.24
C PHE A 189 17.95 -3.64 -6.54
N THR A 190 17.56 -4.91 -6.46
CA THR A 190 17.15 -5.68 -7.64
C THR A 190 15.94 -5.03 -8.31
N LEU A 191 14.96 -4.56 -7.52
CA LEU A 191 13.82 -3.78 -8.02
C LEU A 191 14.23 -2.46 -8.69
N LEU A 192 15.21 -1.73 -8.14
CA LEU A 192 15.77 -0.52 -8.78
C LEU A 192 16.27 -0.87 -10.21
N ASN A 193 17.09 -1.91 -10.32
CA ASN A 193 17.67 -2.35 -11.59
C ASN A 193 16.61 -2.87 -12.57
N PHE A 194 15.62 -3.62 -12.09
CA PHE A 194 14.48 -4.07 -12.89
C PHE A 194 13.70 -2.87 -13.45
N LEU A 195 13.32 -1.91 -12.60
CA LEU A 195 12.58 -0.72 -13.02
C LEU A 195 13.37 0.10 -14.04
N MET A 196 14.69 0.25 -13.90
CA MET A 196 15.54 0.94 -14.89
C MET A 196 15.57 0.27 -16.27
N ASN A 197 15.39 -1.06 -16.34
CA ASN A 197 15.39 -1.81 -17.59
C ASN A 197 13.98 -2.21 -18.08
N CYS A 198 12.93 -1.82 -17.34
CA CYS A 198 11.56 -2.24 -17.58
C CYS A 198 10.94 -1.49 -18.77
N LYS A 199 10.76 -2.17 -19.91
CA LYS A 199 10.21 -1.55 -21.13
C LYS A 199 8.76 -1.05 -20.97
N SER A 200 7.98 -1.65 -20.07
CA SER A 200 6.60 -1.22 -19.77
C SER A 200 6.50 -0.09 -18.74
N LEU A 201 7.63 0.51 -18.35
CA LEU A 201 7.65 1.65 -17.43
C LEU A 201 7.21 2.96 -18.09
N VAL A 202 7.49 3.09 -19.39
CA VAL A 202 7.19 4.26 -20.23
C VAL A 202 5.92 3.99 -21.04
N ALA A 203 5.01 4.96 -21.12
CA ALA A 203 3.82 4.83 -21.94
C ALA A 203 4.18 4.75 -23.43
N SER A 204 3.59 3.80 -24.15
CA SER A 204 3.76 3.67 -25.60
C SER A 204 2.87 4.63 -26.41
N ALA A 205 1.82 5.16 -25.81
CA ALA A 205 0.84 6.04 -26.47
C ALA A 205 0.24 7.06 -25.49
N GLY A 206 -0.36 8.12 -26.04
CA GLY A 206 -1.02 9.18 -25.28
C GLY A 206 -0.11 10.34 -24.85
N PRO A 207 -0.58 11.24 -23.96
CA PRO A 207 0.14 12.47 -23.61
C PRO A 207 1.50 12.26 -22.93
N GLN A 208 1.69 11.11 -22.27
CA GLN A 208 2.91 10.72 -21.57
C GLN A 208 3.82 9.82 -22.42
N ALA A 209 3.50 9.59 -23.70
CA ALA A 209 4.26 8.69 -24.56
C ALA A 209 5.73 9.12 -24.66
N GLY A 210 6.65 8.17 -24.43
CA GLY A 210 8.09 8.42 -24.47
C GLY A 210 8.68 9.20 -23.27
N LEU A 211 7.88 9.52 -22.24
CA LEU A 211 8.38 10.19 -21.04
C LEU A 211 8.70 9.19 -19.91
N PRO A 212 9.85 9.35 -19.22
CA PRO A 212 10.15 8.57 -18.01
C PRO A 212 9.17 8.90 -16.86
N PRO A 213 9.00 8.00 -15.88
CA PRO A 213 8.15 8.24 -14.70
C PRO A 213 8.56 9.47 -13.89
N THR A 214 7.58 10.11 -13.27
CA THR A 214 7.84 11.23 -12.36
C THR A 214 8.44 10.71 -11.04
N LEU A 215 9.57 11.29 -10.63
CA LEU A 215 10.19 11.04 -9.33
C LEU A 215 9.79 12.13 -8.35
N LEU A 216 9.18 11.76 -7.21
CA LEU A 216 8.77 12.70 -6.16
C LEU A 216 9.50 12.38 -4.85
N SER A 217 10.14 13.39 -4.25
CA SER A 217 10.97 13.25 -3.05
C SER A 217 10.79 14.46 -2.13
N PRO A 218 10.84 14.29 -0.80
CA PRO A 218 10.89 15.41 0.16
C PRO A 218 12.24 16.15 0.15
N VAL A 219 13.30 15.53 -0.40
CA VAL A 219 14.66 16.08 -0.46
C VAL A 219 15.12 16.27 -1.91
N ALA A 220 16.01 17.23 -2.13
CA ALA A 220 16.65 17.43 -3.42
C ALA A 220 17.53 16.24 -3.82
N PHE A 221 17.58 15.96 -5.13
CA PHE A 221 18.37 14.88 -5.75
C PHE A 221 18.90 15.36 -7.12
N ARG A 222 19.79 14.58 -7.75
CA ARG A 222 20.27 14.90 -9.11
C ARG A 222 19.08 15.04 -10.07
N GLY A 223 19.03 16.15 -10.83
CA GLY A 223 17.94 16.41 -11.78
C GLY A 223 16.63 16.89 -11.15
N ALA A 224 16.55 17.02 -9.83
CA ALA A 224 15.36 17.51 -9.15
C ALA A 224 15.05 18.98 -9.50
N THR A 225 13.76 19.31 -9.58
CA THR A 225 13.26 20.68 -9.65
C THR A 225 12.25 20.92 -8.54
N MET A 226 12.26 22.13 -7.95
CA MET A 226 11.29 22.51 -6.92
C MET A 226 10.09 23.19 -7.59
N GLN A 227 8.89 22.65 -7.37
CA GLN A 227 7.64 23.25 -7.82
C GLN A 227 6.87 23.80 -6.61
N MET A 228 6.42 25.05 -6.70
CA MET A 228 5.56 25.64 -5.67
C MET A 228 4.13 25.11 -5.82
N LEU A 229 3.56 24.62 -4.72
CA LEU A 229 2.13 24.30 -4.63
C LEU A 229 1.31 25.57 -4.81
N LYS A 230 0.18 25.49 -5.53
CA LYS A 230 -0.72 26.63 -5.73
C LYS A 230 -1.57 26.79 -4.48
N ALA A 231 -1.32 27.84 -3.70
CA ALA A 231 -2.11 28.19 -2.52
C ALA A 231 -3.09 29.34 -2.83
N ARG A 232 -4.32 29.23 -2.35
CA ARG A 232 -5.35 30.29 -2.38
C ARG A 232 -5.97 30.42 -0.99
N SER A 233 -6.00 31.63 -0.45
CA SER A 233 -6.73 31.95 0.78
C SER A 233 -8.07 32.59 0.44
N ILE A 234 -9.13 32.20 1.15
CA ILE A 234 -10.49 32.72 1.02
C ILE A 234 -10.98 33.08 2.43
N SER A 235 -11.57 34.27 2.58
CA SER A 235 -12.27 34.67 3.80
C SER A 235 -13.78 34.65 3.56
N ILE A 236 -14.53 34.01 4.46
CA ILE A 236 -15.96 33.78 4.37
C ILE A 236 -16.59 34.26 5.69
N LYS A 237 -17.72 34.98 5.63
CA LYS A 237 -18.49 35.32 6.84
C LYS A 237 -19.49 34.21 7.13
N ALA A 238 -19.16 33.35 8.09
CA ALA A 238 -20.03 32.27 8.54
C ALA A 238 -20.98 32.78 9.62
N GLN A 239 -22.28 32.53 9.47
CA GLN A 239 -23.28 32.84 10.51
C GLN A 239 -23.37 31.66 11.48
N VAL A 240 -22.91 31.85 12.71
CA VAL A 240 -22.93 30.83 13.78
C VAL A 240 -23.68 31.42 14.97
N ASN A 241 -24.80 30.77 15.36
CA ASN A 241 -25.66 31.17 16.49
C ASN A 241 -26.00 32.67 16.46
N SER A 242 -26.54 33.15 15.33
CA SER A 242 -26.95 34.55 15.06
C SER A 242 -25.84 35.60 15.05
N HIS A 243 -24.56 35.24 15.21
CA HIS A 243 -23.43 36.14 15.02
C HIS A 243 -22.64 35.77 13.76
N TYR A 244 -22.19 36.79 13.01
CA TYR A 244 -21.23 36.59 11.92
C TYR A 244 -19.83 36.44 12.51
N LYS A 245 -19.16 35.34 12.18
CA LYS A 245 -17.73 35.12 12.43
C LYS A 245 -17.00 35.03 11.10
N ASP A 246 -15.83 35.65 11.01
CA ASP A 246 -14.95 35.47 9.87
C ASP A 246 -14.30 34.08 9.97
N ALA A 247 -14.47 33.28 8.92
CA ALA A 247 -13.89 31.96 8.73
C ALA A 247 -12.90 32.01 7.56
N PHE A 248 -11.74 31.39 7.72
CA PHE A 248 -10.67 31.40 6.72
C PHE A 248 -10.49 29.99 6.16
N SER A 249 -10.35 29.90 4.84
CA SER A 249 -10.11 28.65 4.12
C SER A 249 -8.85 28.78 3.28
N LEU A 250 -7.98 27.77 3.35
CA LEU A 250 -6.73 27.69 2.61
C LEU A 250 -6.78 26.49 1.66
N GLU A 251 -7.00 26.76 0.38
CA GLU A 251 -6.97 25.77 -0.70
C GLU A 251 -5.51 25.60 -1.17
N ILE A 252 -4.99 24.37 -1.16
CA ILE A 252 -3.63 24.03 -1.63
C ILE A 252 -3.75 22.97 -2.72
N VAL A 253 -3.23 23.27 -3.90
CA VAL A 253 -3.35 22.43 -5.10
C VAL A 253 -1.97 22.05 -5.65
N GLY A 254 -1.74 20.75 -5.79
CA GLY A 254 -0.53 20.14 -6.33
C GLY A 254 -0.23 18.78 -5.66
N PRO A 255 0.95 18.18 -5.90
CA PRO A 255 1.36 16.95 -5.24
C PRO A 255 1.71 17.21 -3.76
N ILE A 256 0.72 17.08 -2.88
CA ILE A 256 0.91 17.21 -1.42
C ILE A 256 1.48 15.90 -0.88
N MET A 257 2.71 15.93 -0.38
CA MET A 257 3.36 14.76 0.20
C MET A 257 3.04 14.62 1.70
N PRO A 258 3.10 13.41 2.29
CA PRO A 258 2.81 13.19 3.71
C PRO A 258 3.53 14.13 4.68
N HIS A 259 4.82 14.39 4.48
CA HIS A 259 5.58 15.33 5.32
C HIS A 259 5.04 16.77 5.24
N SER A 260 4.51 17.18 4.08
CA SER A 260 3.99 18.52 3.83
C SER A 260 2.67 18.71 4.59
N LEU A 261 1.79 17.71 4.56
CA LEU A 261 0.53 17.72 5.32
C LEU A 261 0.79 17.85 6.83
N HIS A 262 1.68 17.04 7.40
CA HIS A 262 2.01 17.15 8.82
C HIS A 262 2.67 18.51 9.17
N SER A 263 3.53 19.03 8.30
CA SER A 263 4.16 20.35 8.50
C SER A 263 3.13 21.49 8.49
N LEU A 264 2.12 21.42 7.60
CA LEU A 264 0.98 22.33 7.59
C LEU A 264 0.14 22.18 8.87
N CYS A 265 -0.09 20.96 9.35
CA CYS A 265 -0.83 20.71 10.58
C CYS A 265 -0.13 21.32 11.80
N MET A 266 1.19 21.15 11.95
CA MET A 266 1.96 21.79 13.03
C MET A 266 1.92 23.33 12.93
N LEU A 267 2.03 23.89 11.73
CA LEU A 267 1.94 25.34 11.50
C LEU A 267 0.56 25.89 11.89
N LEU A 268 -0.52 25.25 11.41
CA LEU A 268 -1.89 25.65 11.70
C LEU A 268 -2.27 25.45 13.17
N GLN A 269 -1.76 24.40 13.83
CA GLN A 269 -1.94 24.18 15.26
C GLN A 269 -1.38 25.35 16.08
N SER A 270 -0.20 25.87 15.73
CA SER A 270 0.37 27.06 16.37
C SER A 270 -0.32 28.37 15.97
N ALA A 271 -0.87 28.47 14.76
CA ALA A 271 -1.48 29.70 14.24
C ALA A 271 -2.96 29.87 14.58
N GLN A 272 -3.67 28.76 14.86
CA GLN A 272 -5.13 28.71 15.13
C GLN A 272 -5.43 28.13 16.52
N ASN A 273 -4.48 28.17 17.46
CA ASN A 273 -4.60 27.65 18.83
C ASN A 273 -5.17 26.21 18.91
N GLY A 274 -4.75 25.33 17.99
CA GLY A 274 -5.21 23.95 17.94
C GLY A 274 -6.66 23.74 17.47
N SER A 275 -7.27 24.72 16.79
CA SER A 275 -8.64 24.64 16.25
C SER A 275 -8.65 24.85 14.72
N PHE A 276 -8.64 23.77 13.94
CA PHE A 276 -8.79 23.82 12.48
C PHE A 276 -9.28 22.48 11.91
N SER A 277 -9.79 22.51 10.67
CA SER A 277 -10.10 21.30 9.91
C SER A 277 -9.50 21.37 8.51
N ALA A 278 -9.25 20.20 7.90
CA ALA A 278 -8.72 20.06 6.56
C ALA A 278 -9.45 18.93 5.82
N VAL A 279 -9.75 19.15 4.54
CA VAL A 279 -10.29 18.14 3.63
C VAL A 279 -9.18 17.72 2.67
N CYS A 280 -8.95 16.42 2.56
CA CYS A 280 -7.84 15.84 1.81
C CYS A 280 -8.37 15.06 0.61
N TYR A 281 -7.90 15.42 -0.59
CA TYR A 281 -8.21 14.71 -1.84
C TYR A 281 -7.04 13.77 -2.19
N SER A 282 -7.08 12.57 -1.64
CA SER A 282 -6.06 11.54 -1.84
C SER A 282 -6.13 10.92 -3.24
N HIS A 283 -4.98 10.48 -3.77
CA HIS A 283 -4.94 9.69 -5.00
C HIS A 283 -5.20 8.22 -4.67
N GLU A 284 -6.43 7.74 -4.91
CA GLU A 284 -6.95 6.45 -4.43
C GLU A 284 -6.01 5.24 -4.62
N PRO A 285 -5.32 5.04 -5.77
CA PRO A 285 -4.39 3.92 -5.95
C PRO A 285 -3.22 3.86 -4.95
N THR A 286 -2.95 4.96 -4.24
CA THR A 286 -1.89 5.08 -3.22
C THR A 286 -2.37 4.89 -1.78
N ALA A 287 -3.69 4.77 -1.55
CA ALA A 287 -4.25 4.60 -0.21
C ALA A 287 -3.73 3.32 0.49
N VAL A 288 -3.51 2.25 -0.27
CA VAL A 288 -2.89 0.99 0.17
C VAL A 288 -1.42 1.08 0.60
N PHE A 289 -0.76 2.23 0.43
CA PHE A 289 0.51 2.47 1.09
C PHE A 289 0.36 2.66 2.61
N ASN A 290 -0.86 2.77 3.13
CA ASN A 290 -1.14 2.77 4.57
C ASN A 290 -1.18 1.36 5.20
N VAL A 291 -0.75 0.33 4.47
CA VAL A 291 -0.48 -1.01 5.00
C VAL A 291 0.63 -0.98 6.06
N GLY A 292 0.36 -1.64 7.20
CA GLY A 292 1.36 -1.97 8.21
C GLY A 292 2.32 -3.06 7.72
N ILE A 293 3.62 -2.88 7.94
CA ILE A 293 4.69 -3.73 7.38
C ILE A 293 5.12 -4.87 8.33
N SER A 294 4.51 -4.93 9.53
CA SER A 294 5.00 -5.67 10.69
C SER A 294 4.49 -7.12 10.79
N ASN A 295 5.42 -8.04 11.08
CA ASN A 295 5.13 -9.27 11.85
C ASN A 295 5.94 -9.32 13.17
N ASP A 296 7.00 -8.52 13.31
CA ASP A 296 7.89 -8.55 14.48
C ASP A 296 7.62 -7.43 15.49
N LYS A 297 7.41 -7.83 16.74
CA LYS A 297 7.18 -6.95 17.90
C LYS A 297 8.48 -6.39 18.52
N ASN A 298 9.56 -6.30 17.75
CA ASN A 298 10.94 -6.19 18.27
C ASN A 298 11.74 -4.98 17.76
N ILE A 299 11.08 -3.85 17.44
CA ILE A 299 11.76 -2.58 17.19
C ILE A 299 12.26 -2.02 18.53
N LYS A 300 13.48 -2.39 18.93
CA LYS A 300 14.13 -1.94 20.18
C LYS A 300 14.89 -0.63 20.05
N GLU A 301 15.07 -0.12 18.83
CA GLU A 301 15.73 1.17 18.59
C GLU A 301 14.69 2.29 18.43
N SER A 302 15.03 3.47 18.93
CA SER A 302 14.16 4.65 18.84
C SER A 302 13.91 5.03 17.37
N PRO A 303 12.67 4.94 16.87
CA PRO A 303 12.37 5.08 15.46
C PRO A 303 12.77 6.47 14.92
N GLY A 304 13.51 6.48 13.81
CA GLY A 304 13.85 7.71 13.09
C GLY A 304 15.12 8.46 13.50
N LYS A 305 15.88 8.07 14.54
CA LYS A 305 17.09 8.83 14.97
C LYS A 305 18.14 9.02 13.86
N ASP A 306 18.40 7.98 13.09
CA ASP A 306 19.41 8.02 12.02
C ASP A 306 19.00 8.84 10.79
N LEU A 307 17.74 9.29 10.74
CA LEU A 307 17.18 10.08 9.63
C LEU A 307 17.15 11.58 9.94
N CYS A 308 17.67 12.01 11.09
CA CYS A 308 17.69 13.41 11.52
C CYS A 308 18.33 14.38 10.49
N ASN A 309 19.24 13.89 9.64
CA ASN A 309 19.94 14.68 8.63
C ASN A 309 19.18 14.82 7.30
N CYS A 310 17.97 14.27 7.15
CA CYS A 310 17.22 14.33 5.90
C CYS A 310 16.46 15.65 5.65
N GLY A 311 16.69 16.68 6.48
CA GLY A 311 16.08 18.01 6.30
C GLY A 311 14.57 18.12 6.60
N ILE A 312 13.93 17.04 7.08
CA ILE A 312 12.53 17.06 7.54
C ILE A 312 12.48 17.33 9.04
N HIS A 313 11.45 18.06 9.49
CA HIS A 313 11.21 18.34 10.91
C HIS A 313 11.15 17.05 11.76
N PRO A 314 11.83 16.99 12.94
CA PRO A 314 11.94 15.76 13.74
C PRO A 314 10.59 15.12 14.10
N ASN A 315 9.58 15.90 14.51
CA ASN A 315 8.26 15.35 14.86
C ASN A 315 7.59 14.65 13.67
N THR A 316 7.80 15.16 12.45
CA THR A 316 7.32 14.54 11.21
C THR A 316 8.02 13.22 10.95
N LEU A 317 9.33 13.13 11.20
CA LEU A 317 10.07 11.87 11.10
C LEU A 317 9.62 10.85 12.13
N SER A 318 9.40 11.27 13.38
CA SER A 318 8.84 10.40 14.43
C SER A 318 7.47 9.84 14.03
N GLN A 319 6.58 10.64 13.42
CA GLN A 319 5.29 10.18 12.94
C GLN A 319 5.42 9.22 11.73
N LEU A 320 6.25 9.55 10.74
CA LEU A 320 6.49 8.70 9.55
C LEU A 320 7.18 7.37 9.86
N ALA A 321 7.86 7.29 11.01
CA ALA A 321 8.53 6.08 11.45
C ALA A 321 7.58 5.07 12.13
N LEU A 322 6.41 5.50 12.58
CA LEU A 322 5.36 4.61 13.10
C LEU A 322 4.81 3.69 12.01
N SER A 323 4.37 2.48 12.39
CA SER A 323 3.67 1.57 11.49
C SER A 323 2.35 2.22 11.00
N PRO A 324 2.09 2.27 9.69
CA PRO A 324 0.82 2.75 9.17
C PRO A 324 -0.36 1.89 9.65
N MET A 325 -1.48 2.56 9.99
CA MET A 325 -2.66 1.91 10.60
C MET A 325 -3.94 1.97 9.75
N LEU A 326 -3.95 2.70 8.62
CA LEU A 326 -5.16 2.89 7.81
C LEU A 326 -5.38 1.78 6.76
N GLY A 327 -4.44 0.84 6.57
CA GLY A 327 -4.62 -0.32 5.71
C GLY A 327 -4.84 0.07 4.23
N LYS A 328 -6.05 -0.19 3.71
CA LYS A 328 -6.47 0.17 2.35
C LYS A 328 -6.91 1.63 2.19
N SER A 329 -7.09 2.33 3.30
CA SER A 329 -7.90 3.53 3.39
C SER A 329 -7.06 4.81 3.46
N SER A 330 -7.62 5.95 3.08
CA SER A 330 -6.95 7.26 3.07
C SER A 330 -7.69 8.29 3.95
N ILE A 331 -6.98 9.30 4.45
CA ILE A 331 -7.62 10.38 5.21
C ILE A 331 -8.40 11.26 4.24
N ARG A 332 -9.70 11.46 4.50
CA ARG A 332 -10.58 12.37 3.76
C ARG A 332 -10.79 13.68 4.51
N THR A 333 -10.93 13.61 5.83
CA THR A 333 -11.10 14.79 6.69
C THR A 333 -10.22 14.64 7.92
N LEU A 334 -9.50 15.71 8.24
CA LEU A 334 -8.77 15.87 9.50
C LEU A 334 -9.44 17.00 10.28
N GLU A 335 -9.74 16.78 11.54
CA GLU A 335 -10.30 17.77 12.46
C GLU A 335 -9.41 17.83 13.71
N VAL A 336 -8.96 19.05 14.03
CA VAL A 336 -8.08 19.33 15.15
C VAL A 336 -8.81 20.25 16.11
N SER A 337 -9.03 19.75 17.31
CA SER A 337 -9.65 20.46 18.43
C SER A 337 -8.83 20.19 19.68
N ASP A 338 -8.61 21.23 20.50
CA ASP A 338 -7.84 21.17 21.75
C ASP A 338 -6.49 20.46 21.61
N TYR A 339 -5.79 20.72 20.49
CA TYR A 339 -4.50 20.12 20.12
C TYR A 339 -4.52 18.60 19.86
N THR A 340 -5.69 17.98 19.83
CA THR A 340 -5.90 16.56 19.50
C THR A 340 -6.27 16.37 18.03
N TYR A 341 -5.80 15.29 17.40
CA TYR A 341 -6.14 14.94 16.02
C TYR A 341 -7.27 13.92 15.99
N THR A 342 -8.32 14.22 15.25
CA THR A 342 -9.36 13.25 14.86
C THR A 342 -9.45 13.22 13.34
N TRP A 343 -9.75 12.06 12.75
CA TRP A 343 -9.81 11.92 11.30
C TRP A 343 -10.94 11.01 10.84
N LYS A 344 -11.42 11.28 9.62
CA LYS A 344 -12.38 10.45 8.88
C LYS A 344 -11.72 9.95 7.60
N VAL A 345 -12.14 8.76 7.23
CA VAL A 345 -11.57 7.87 6.22
C VAL A 345 -12.56 7.64 5.08
#